data_AF-A0A9E5NXD2-F1
#
_entry.id   AF-A0A9E5NXD2-F1
#
_cell.length_a   1.000
_cell.length_b   1.000
_cell.length_c   1.000
_cell.angle_alpha   90.00
_cell.angle_beta   90.00
_cell.angle_gamma   90.00
#
_symmetry.space_group_name_H-M   'P 1'
#
loop_
_entity.id
_entity.type
_entity.pdbx_description
1 polymer ?
#
loop_
_entity_poly.entity_id
_entity_poly.type
_entity_poly.pdbx_seq_one_letter_code
_entity_poly.pdbx_strand_id
1 'polypeptide(L)'
;MFGLGFSELIIIGVIVLLIFGARRLPEIGRGLGKTVKEIRNISRDAKKEGEEDASSETGAGPKPEKKAHSKSRNLKDKIGDLPGVEEIKSVQETASQVRKWWRFIKR
;
A
#
# COMPACT_ATOMS: atom_id res chain seq x y z
N MET A 1 -26.34 20.24 2.12
CA MET A 1 -26.01 21.06 3.30
C MET A 1 -24.72 20.60 4.00
N PHE A 2 -23.73 20.05 3.28
CA PHE A 2 -22.43 19.66 3.85
C PHE A 2 -21.35 20.12 2.87
N GLY A 3 -21.15 21.44 2.81
CA GLY A 3 -19.96 21.99 2.18
C GLY A 3 -18.85 21.91 3.19
N LEU A 4 -18.05 20.86 3.16
CA LEU A 4 -16.77 20.83 3.87
C LEU A 4 -15.89 21.91 3.22
N GLY A 5 -15.88 23.09 3.82
CA GLY A 5 -15.06 24.20 3.39
C GLY A 5 -13.62 23.98 3.80
N PHE A 6 -12.76 24.82 3.23
CA PHE A 6 -11.34 24.84 3.60
C PHE A 6 -11.14 25.12 5.10
N SER A 7 -12.01 25.94 5.68
CA SER A 7 -12.02 26.27 7.11
C SER A 7 -12.26 25.04 8.00
N GLU A 8 -13.26 24.21 7.68
CA GLU A 8 -13.56 22.98 8.43
C GLU A 8 -12.42 21.96 8.31
N LEU A 9 -11.81 21.84 7.12
CA LEU A 9 -10.65 20.98 6.90
C LEU A 9 -9.45 21.40 7.75
N ILE A 10 -9.19 22.70 7.89
CA ILE A 10 -8.13 23.23 8.75
C ILE A 10 -8.41 22.88 10.22
N ILE A 11 -9.64 23.09 10.69
CA ILE A 11 -10.02 22.80 12.09
C ILE A 11 -9.81 21.31 12.41
N ILE A 12 -10.29 20.42 11.54
CA ILE A 12 -10.07 18.97 11.70
C ILE A 12 -8.57 18.65 11.64
N GLY A 13 -7.85 19.26 10.70
CA GLY A 13 -6.40 19.13 10.58
C GLY A 13 -5.68 19.46 11.88
N VAL A 14 -6.00 20.60 12.51
CA VAL A 14 -5.41 21.03 13.78
C VAL A 14 -5.68 20.02 14.89
N ILE A 15 -6.91 19.51 15.02
CA ILE A 15 -7.26 18.49 16.03
C ILE A 15 -6.44 17.21 15.82
N VAL A 16 -6.33 16.74 14.57
CA VAL A 16 -5.51 15.56 14.23
C VAL A 16 -4.03 15.84 14.51
N LEU A 17 -3.52 17.04 14.21
CA LEU A 17 -2.17 17.45 14.53
C LEU A 17 -1.91 17.49 16.05
N LEU A 18 -2.90 17.83 16.88
CA LEU A 18 -2.75 17.80 18.34
C LEU A 18 -2.69 16.35 18.88
N ILE A 19 -3.52 15.45 18.35
CA ILE A 19 -3.55 14.04 18.78
C ILE A 19 -2.32 13.28 18.31
N PHE A 20 -1.97 13.40 17.02
CA PHE A 20 -0.91 12.63 16.39
C PHE A 20 0.44 13.35 16.38
N GLY A 21 0.45 14.69 16.45
CA GLY A 21 1.64 15.52 16.30
C GLY A 21 1.96 15.87 14.84
N ALA A 22 2.49 17.08 14.61
CA ALA A 22 2.84 17.60 13.29
C ALA A 22 3.91 16.77 12.53
N ARG A 23 4.74 15.99 13.24
CA ARG A 23 5.76 15.11 12.62
C ARG A 23 5.20 13.77 12.14
N ARG A 24 4.18 13.21 12.80
CA ARG A 24 3.71 11.84 12.52
C ARG A 24 2.85 11.76 11.26
N LEU A 25 1.99 12.75 11.02
CA LEU A 25 1.17 12.83 9.79
C LEU A 25 1.98 12.74 8.49
N PRO A 26 3.02 13.57 8.26
CA PRO A 26 3.82 13.47 7.04
C PRO A 26 4.69 12.22 6.98
N GLU A 27 5.08 11.66 8.13
CA GLU A 27 5.84 10.42 8.21
C GLU A 27 4.99 9.22 7.74
N ILE A 28 3.76 9.11 8.25
CA ILE A 28 2.78 8.09 7.84
C ILE A 28 2.37 8.31 6.38
N GLY A 29 2.12 9.55 5.97
CA GLY A 29 1.77 9.91 4.59
C GLY A 29 2.88 9.55 3.59
N ARG A 30 4.16 9.70 3.95
CA ARG A 30 5.29 9.26 3.12
C ARG A 30 5.34 7.74 2.95
N GLY A 31 5.00 6.98 3.99
CA GLY A 31 4.91 5.52 3.92
C GLY A 31 3.76 5.07 3.00
N LEU A 32 2.55 5.55 3.29
CA LEU A 32 1.35 5.24 2.51
C LEU A 32 1.47 5.69 1.05
N GLY A 33 2.07 6.87 0.80
CA GLY A 33 2.25 7.41 -0.55
C GLY A 33 3.16 6.53 -1.42
N LYS A 34 4.20 5.91 -0.83
CA LYS A 34 5.04 4.93 -1.53
C LYS A 34 4.23 3.68 -1.88
N THR A 35 3.48 3.14 -0.92
CA THR A 35 2.61 1.96 -1.14
C THR A 35 1.57 2.22 -2.24
N VAL A 36 0.87 3.35 -2.19
CA VAL A 36 -0.13 3.72 -3.20
C VAL A 36 0.53 3.92 -4.57
N LYS A 37 1.74 4.49 -4.62
CA LYS A 37 2.51 4.65 -5.86
C LYS A 37 2.89 3.30 -6.48
N GLU A 38 3.38 2.37 -5.67
CA GLU A 38 3.69 1.00 -6.08
C GLU A 38 2.44 0.30 -6.63
N ILE A 39 1.33 0.36 -5.88
CA ILE A 39 0.03 -0.22 -6.29
C ILE A 39 -0.43 0.37 -7.63
N ARG A 40 -0.28 1.69 -7.81
CA ARG A 40 -0.66 2.37 -9.05
C ARG A 40 0.22 1.97 -10.23
N ASN A 41 1.51 1.73 -10.02
CA ASN A 41 2.42 1.24 -11.06
C ASN A 41 2.04 -0.18 -11.47
N ILE A 42 1.89 -1.09 -10.50
CA ILE A 42 1.44 -2.48 -10.75
C ILE A 42 0.10 -2.50 -11.49
N SER A 43 -0.85 -1.64 -11.09
CA SER A 43 -2.16 -1.54 -11.77
C SER A 43 -2.05 -1.01 -13.20
N ARG A 44 -1.04 -0.19 -13.50
CA ARG A 44 -0.79 0.31 -14.86
C ARG A 44 -0.14 -0.76 -15.72
N ASP A 45 0.82 -1.49 -15.18
CA ASP A 45 1.50 -2.56 -15.89
C ASP A 45 0.54 -3.73 -16.15
N ALA A 46 -0.29 -4.10 -15.18
CA ALA A 46 -1.35 -5.10 -15.35
C ALA A 46 -2.45 -4.68 -16.35
N LYS A 47 -2.70 -3.37 -16.50
CA LYS A 47 -3.58 -2.85 -17.56
C LYS A 47 -2.91 -2.89 -18.92
N LYS A 48 -1.62 -2.55 -18.99
CA LYS A 48 -0.83 -2.61 -20.22
C LYS A 48 -0.69 -4.03 -20.74
N GLU A 49 -0.46 -5.03 -19.89
CA GLU A 49 -0.44 -6.44 -20.31
C GLU A 49 -1.78 -6.93 -20.90
N GLY A 50 -2.90 -6.25 -20.60
CA GLY A 50 -4.20 -6.48 -21.24
C GLY A 50 -4.50 -5.60 -22.47
N GLU A 51 -3.67 -4.57 -22.74
CA GLU A 51 -3.81 -3.59 -23.83
C GLU A 51 -2.60 -3.57 -24.79
N GLU A 52 -1.58 -4.39 -24.57
CA GLU A 52 -0.34 -4.51 -25.37
C GLU A 52 -0.55 -5.24 -26.72
N ASP A 53 -1.68 -4.98 -27.36
CA ASP A 53 -1.80 -4.92 -28.83
C ASP A 53 -1.70 -3.46 -29.35
N ALA A 54 -1.51 -2.43 -28.51
CA ALA A 54 -1.28 -1.07 -28.99
C ALA A 54 -0.48 -0.14 -28.06
N SER A 55 0.81 -0.01 -28.43
CA SER A 55 1.64 1.21 -28.29
C SER A 55 2.34 1.53 -26.97
N SER A 56 3.62 1.79 -27.17
CA SER A 56 4.72 2.03 -26.25
C SER A 56 4.88 3.51 -25.81
N GLU A 57 5.27 3.65 -24.54
CA GLU A 57 6.21 4.63 -23.94
C GLU A 57 5.81 6.07 -23.49
N THR A 58 6.14 6.32 -22.19
CA THR A 58 6.82 7.52 -21.60
C THR A 58 6.09 8.29 -20.49
N GLY A 59 6.79 8.52 -19.36
CA GLY A 59 6.42 9.58 -18.39
C GLY A 59 7.09 9.60 -17.00
N ALA A 60 8.39 9.96 -16.94
CA ALA A 60 9.12 10.72 -15.89
C ALA A 60 9.35 10.18 -14.45
N GLY A 61 10.64 9.97 -14.11
CA GLY A 61 11.20 9.77 -12.75
C GLY A 61 11.58 11.08 -12.02
N PRO A 62 12.23 11.00 -10.82
CA PRO A 62 13.70 10.99 -10.83
C PRO A 62 14.38 10.01 -9.84
N LYS A 63 15.63 9.66 -10.22
CA LYS A 63 16.69 8.83 -9.59
C LYS A 63 16.94 9.11 -8.10
N PRO A 64 17.49 8.13 -7.36
CA PRO A 64 18.95 8.14 -7.16
C PRO A 64 19.60 6.81 -7.53
N GLU A 65 20.66 6.91 -8.34
CA GLU A 65 21.59 5.87 -8.71
C GLU A 65 22.79 5.93 -7.74
N LYS A 66 23.26 4.81 -7.16
CA LYS A 66 24.68 4.38 -7.10
C LYS A 66 24.82 2.90 -6.66
N LYS A 67 25.38 2.09 -7.57
CA LYS A 67 26.21 0.87 -7.40
C LYS A 67 25.66 -0.35 -6.63
N ALA A 68 25.36 -1.43 -7.35
CA ALA A 68 25.94 -2.76 -7.15
C ALA A 68 25.47 -3.73 -8.26
N HIS A 69 26.38 -4.02 -9.19
CA HIS A 69 26.26 -5.09 -10.16
C HIS A 69 26.49 -6.45 -9.48
N SER A 70 26.00 -7.51 -10.14
CA SER A 70 26.46 -8.90 -10.02
C SER A 70 25.63 -9.84 -9.14
N LYS A 71 25.01 -10.81 -9.83
CA LYS A 71 24.83 -12.21 -9.42
C LYS A 71 23.59 -12.57 -8.59
N SER A 72 22.49 -12.85 -9.28
CA SER A 72 21.49 -13.83 -8.80
C SER A 72 20.82 -14.57 -9.97
N ARG A 73 21.61 -15.38 -10.68
CA ARG A 73 21.13 -16.45 -11.59
C ARG A 73 20.89 -17.75 -10.81
N ASN A 74 20.54 -17.71 -9.53
CA ASN A 74 20.44 -18.89 -8.66
C ASN A 74 19.21 -18.88 -7.72
N LEU A 75 18.23 -17.99 -7.95
CA LEU A 75 17.09 -17.84 -7.04
C LEU A 75 15.95 -18.85 -7.31
N LYS A 76 15.95 -19.53 -8.47
CA LYS A 76 14.87 -20.44 -8.87
C LYS A 76 14.96 -21.84 -8.23
N ASP A 77 16.13 -22.24 -7.73
CA ASP A 77 16.35 -23.61 -7.25
C ASP A 77 16.14 -23.77 -5.73
N LYS A 78 15.75 -22.71 -5.00
CA LYS A 78 15.50 -22.73 -3.54
C LYS A 78 14.06 -22.43 -3.11
N ILE A 79 13.13 -22.29 -4.06
CA ILE A 79 11.70 -22.03 -3.78
C ILE A 79 10.95 -23.35 -3.50
N GLY A 80 11.57 -24.51 -3.74
CA GLY A 80 10.98 -25.84 -3.56
C GLY A 80 10.80 -26.33 -2.12
N ASP A 81 11.40 -25.67 -1.12
CA ASP A 81 11.39 -26.12 0.27
C ASP A 81 11.04 -24.99 1.25
N LEU A 82 9.78 -24.52 1.21
CA LEU A 82 9.24 -23.64 2.24
C LEU A 82 8.22 -24.39 3.12
N PRO A 83 8.63 -24.91 4.29
CA PRO A 83 7.73 -25.42 5.32
C PRO A 83 7.10 -24.24 6.07
N GLY A 84 6.00 -23.70 5.53
CA GLY A 84 5.31 -22.53 6.12
C GLY A 84 3.78 -22.56 5.97
N VAL A 85 3.22 -23.71 5.59
CA VAL A 85 1.77 -23.88 5.33
C VAL A 85 1.00 -24.24 6.62
N GLU A 86 1.67 -24.40 7.76
CA GLU A 86 1.03 -24.77 9.03
C GLU A 86 0.53 -23.57 9.87
N GLU A 87 0.96 -22.34 9.57
CA GLU A 87 0.54 -21.12 10.29
C GLU A 87 -0.76 -20.50 9.72
N ILE A 88 -1.51 -21.24 8.90
CA ILE A 88 -2.75 -20.76 8.27
C ILE A 88 -3.97 -21.00 9.19
N LYS A 89 -3.80 -21.69 10.32
CA LYS A 89 -4.90 -22.03 11.25
C LYS A 89 -5.33 -20.87 12.16
N SER A 90 -4.51 -19.86 12.44
CA SER A 90 -4.88 -18.73 13.33
C SER A 90 -5.50 -17.52 12.61
N VAL A 91 -5.34 -17.43 11.29
CA VAL A 91 -5.98 -16.41 10.44
C VAL A 91 -7.51 -16.61 10.39
N GLN A 92 -7.97 -17.86 10.56
CA GLN A 92 -9.39 -18.20 10.56
C GLN A 92 -10.13 -17.69 11.83
N GLU A 93 -9.47 -17.69 12.99
CA GLU A 93 -10.04 -17.21 14.26
C GLU A 93 -10.11 -15.67 14.29
N THR A 94 -9.08 -15.01 13.78
CA THR A 94 -9.05 -13.54 13.73
C THR A 94 -10.10 -13.00 12.75
N ALA A 95 -10.28 -13.66 11.59
CA ALA A 95 -11.28 -13.29 10.60
C ALA A 95 -12.73 -13.39 11.12
N SER A 96 -12.99 -14.31 12.05
CA SER A 96 -14.33 -14.51 12.61
C SER A 96 -14.67 -13.51 13.72
N GLN A 97 -13.68 -13.01 14.48
CA GLN A 97 -13.89 -11.93 15.45
C GLN A 97 -14.24 -10.60 14.79
N VAL A 98 -13.53 -10.24 13.71
CA VAL A 98 -13.81 -9.01 12.95
C VAL A 98 -15.22 -9.04 12.37
N ARG A 99 -15.68 -10.20 11.90
CA ARG A 99 -17.04 -10.38 11.36
C ARG A 99 -18.13 -10.28 12.44
N LYS A 100 -17.83 -10.68 13.68
CA LYS A 100 -18.75 -10.48 14.83
C LYS A 100 -18.80 -9.02 15.25
N TRP A 101 -17.66 -8.35 15.32
CA TRP A 101 -17.56 -6.93 15.65
C TRP A 101 -18.27 -6.04 14.63
N TRP A 102 -18.15 -6.38 13.35
CA TRP A 102 -18.85 -5.69 12.26
C TRP A 102 -20.38 -5.78 12.38
N ARG A 103 -20.89 -6.90 12.91
CA ARG A 103 -22.31 -7.07 13.23
C ARG A 103 -22.76 -6.27 14.43
N PHE A 104 -21.86 -5.96 15.35
CA PHE A 104 -22.14 -5.18 16.56
C PHE A 104 -22.15 -3.67 16.28
N ILE A 105 -21.34 -3.21 15.33
CA ILE A 105 -21.31 -1.80 14.88
C ILE A 105 -22.48 -1.48 13.95
N LYS A 106 -22.93 -2.46 13.17
CA LYS A 106 -24.02 -2.29 12.21
C LYS A 106 -25.41 -2.62 12.80
N ARG A 107 -25.49 -2.84 14.10
CA ARG A 107 -26.73 -3.00 14.86
C ARG A 107 -26.95 -1.76 15.72
#